data_AF-A0A6B8RDC0-F1
#
_entry.id   AF-A0A6B8RDC0-F1
#
_cell.length_a   1.000
_cell.length_b   1.000
_cell.length_c   1.000
_cell.angle_alpha   90.00
_cell.angle_beta   90.00
_cell.angle_gamma   90.00
#
_symmetry.space_group_name_H-M   'P 1'
#
loop_
_entity.id
_entity.type
_entity.pdbx_description
1 polymer ?
#
loop_
_entity_poly.entity_id
_entity_poly.type
_entity_poly.pdbx_seq_one_letter_code
_entity_poly.pdbx_strand_id
1 'polypeptide(L)' 'MAWERLLEKDQLEIIMDTDKGTVMLETSSGGAVPRYVTIHIQNEQELDEIIAALQKAKNLILSLN' A
#
# COMPACT_ATOMS: atom_id res chain seq x y z
N MET A 1 -17.09 7.47 -8.26
CA MET A 1 -15.88 7.42 -7.42
C MET A 1 -16.29 6.81 -6.10
N ALA A 2 -16.16 5.49 -6.01
CA ALA A 2 -16.26 4.77 -4.75
C ALA A 2 -14.83 4.35 -4.35
N TRP A 3 -14.31 5.02 -3.32
CA TRP A 3 -13.00 4.73 -2.73
C TRP A 3 -13.22 4.12 -1.36
N GLU A 4 -12.59 2.98 -1.12
CA GLU A 4 -12.63 2.28 0.16
C GLU A 4 -11.23 2.31 0.79
N ARG A 5 -11.10 2.92 1.97
CA ARG A 5 -9.85 2.91 2.74
C ARG A 5 -9.73 1.58 3.48
N LEU A 6 -8.76 0.77 3.08
CA LEU A 6 -8.48 -0.54 3.68
C LEU A 6 -7.50 -0.41 4.86
N LEU A 7 -6.60 0.56 4.82
CA LEU A 7 -5.67 0.91 5.90
C LEU A 7 -5.46 2.42 5.92
N GLU A 8 -5.50 3.02 7.12
CA GLU A 8 -5.21 4.43 7.33
C GLU A 8 -4.25 4.57 8.53
N LYS A 9 -3.09 5.18 8.28
CA LYS A 9 -2.04 5.52 9.25
C LYS A 9 -1.48 6.90 8.89
N ASP A 10 -0.83 7.56 9.84
CA ASP A 10 -0.32 8.94 9.70
C ASP A 10 0.47 9.22 8.41
N GLN A 11 1.20 8.24 7.88
CA GLN A 11 2.06 8.40 6.70
C GLN A 11 1.85 7.31 5.63
N LEU A 12 0.84 6.45 5.80
CA LEU A 12 0.56 5.35 4.88
C LEU A 12 -0.95 5.08 4.82
N GLU A 13 -1.50 5.16 3.62
CA GLU A 13 -2.86 4.71 3.32
C GLU A 13 -2.82 3.60 2.27
N ILE A 14 -3.73 2.64 2.41
CA ILE A 14 -4.04 1.66 1.37
C ILE A 14 -5.51 1.83 1.00
N ILE A 15 -5.77 2.13 -0.27
CA ILE A 15 -7.09 2.52 -0.76
C ILE A 15 -7.46 1.62 -1.94
N MET A 16 -8.69 1.12 -1.98
CA MET A 16 -9.26 0.45 -3.14
C MET A 16 -10.13 1.43 -3.93
N ASP A 17 -9.84 1.61 -5.21
CA ASP A 17 -10.77 2.24 -6.14
C ASP A 17 -11.71 1.14 -6.66
N THR A 18 -12.91 1.04 -6.06
CA THR A 18 -13.86 -0.04 -6.38
C THR A 18 -14.51 0.15 -7.75
N ASP A 19 -14.46 1.36 -8.33
CA ASP A 19 -14.96 1.60 -9.68
C ASP A 19 -13.98 1.06 -10.73
N LYS A 20 -12.67 1.13 -10.45
CA LYS A 20 -11.60 0.72 -11.38
C LYS A 20 -11.00 -0.66 -11.09
N GLY A 21 -11.26 -1.22 -9.91
CA GLY A 21 -10.64 -2.49 -9.51
C GLY A 21 -9.14 -2.36 -9.22
N THR A 22 -8.66 -1.17 -8.83
CA THR A 22 -7.23 -0.89 -8.61
C THR A 22 -6.95 -0.53 -7.15
N VAL A 23 -5.78 -0.93 -6.65
CA VAL A 23 -5.33 -0.56 -5.30
C VAL A 23 -4.34 0.59 -5.37
N MET A 24 -4.39 1.51 -4.42
CA MET A 24 -3.46 2.62 -4.28
C MET A 24 -2.74 2.51 -2.93
N LEU A 25 -1.42 2.60 -2.95
CA LEU A 25 -0.61 2.83 -1.75
C LEU A 25 -0.17 4.27 -1.76
N GLU A 26 -0.63 5.04 -0.78
CA GLU A 26 -0.26 6.44 -0.64
C GLU A 26 0.65 6.61 0.57
N THR A 27 1.78 7.28 0.37
CA THR A 27 2.72 7.58 1.45
C THR A 27 3.03 9.06 1.50
N SER A 28 3.30 9.56 2.70
CA SER A 28 3.77 10.93 2.89
C SER A 28 5.04 10.96 3.74
N SER A 29 5.96 11.89 3.45
CA SER A 29 7.15 12.09 4.28
C SER A 29 6.85 12.76 5.64
N GLY A 30 5.61 13.16 5.89
CA GLY A 30 5.23 14.04 7.00
C GLY A 30 5.87 15.43 6.96
N GLY A 31 5.68 16.20 8.04
CA GLY A 31 6.22 17.55 8.22
C GLY A 31 5.32 18.66 7.67
N ALA A 32 5.80 19.91 7.73
CA ALA A 32 5.05 21.09 7.29
C ALA A 32 4.85 21.15 5.76
N VAL A 33 5.75 20.53 4.99
CA VAL A 33 5.66 20.40 3.53
C VAL A 33 5.95 18.95 3.14
N PRO A 34 4.95 18.06 3.23
CA PRO A 34 5.12 16.65 2.94
C PRO A 34 5.31 16.37 1.44
N ARG A 35 6.18 15.42 1.12
CA ARG A 35 6.24 14.80 -0.21
C ARG A 35 5.27 13.62 -0.23
N TYR A 36 4.43 13.57 -1.25
CA TYR A 36 3.46 12.51 -1.46
C TYR A 36 3.91 11.60 -2.60
N VAL A 37 3.77 10.29 -2.39
CA VAL A 37 3.96 9.27 -3.42
C VAL A 37 2.72 8.38 -3.39
N THR A 38 2.08 8.25 -4.55
CA THR A 38 1.01 7.28 -4.77
C THR A 38 1.51 6.22 -5.75
N ILE A 39 1.41 4.96 -5.36
CA ILE A 39 1.67 3.80 -6.21
C ILE A 39 0.32 3.20 -6.56
N HIS A 40 0.00 3.11 -7.85
CA HIS A 40 -1.20 2.45 -8.33
C HIS A 40 -0.87 1.02 -8.76
N ILE A 41 -1.49 0.06 -8.09
CA ILE A 41 -1.46 -1.36 -8.44
C ILE A 41 -2.65 -1.65 -9.34
N GLN A 42 -2.36 -2.02 -10.59
CA GLN A 42 -3.37 -2.01 -11.65
C GLN A 42 -4.15 -3.32 -11.78
N ASN A 43 -3.59 -4.43 -11.27
CA ASN A 43 -4.17 -5.75 -11.47
C ASN A 43 -3.84 -6.72 -10.32
N GLU A 44 -4.54 -7.85 -10.30
CA GLU A 44 -4.42 -8.90 -9.30
C GLU A 44 -3.01 -9.49 -9.23
N GLN A 45 -2.36 -9.74 -10.37
CA GLN A 45 -1.02 -10.33 -10.40
C GLN A 45 0.02 -9.43 -9.71
N GLU A 46 0.02 -8.13 -10.02
CA GLU A 46 0.93 -7.17 -9.38
C GLU A 46 0.68 -7.08 -7.87
N LEU A 47 -0.60 -7.12 -7.46
CA LEU A 47 -0.96 -7.15 -6.04
C LEU A 47 -0.43 -8.41 -5.35
N ASP A 48 -0.59 -9.58 -5.95
CA ASP A 48 -0.11 -10.85 -5.42
C ASP A 48 1.41 -10.89 -5.28
N GLU A 49 2.14 -10.36 -6.26
CA GLU A 49 3.61 -10.25 -6.21
C GLU A 49 4.06 -9.39 -5.03
N ILE A 50 3.40 -8.25 -4.79
CA ILE A 50 3.69 -7.36 -3.66
C ILE A 50 3.35 -8.05 -2.33
N ILE A 51 2.19 -8.71 -2.23
CA ILE A 51 1.78 -9.46 -1.03
C ILE A 51 2.81 -10.54 -0.70
N ALA A 52 3.23 -11.32 -1.68
CA ALA A 52 4.23 -12.38 -1.51
C ALA A 52 5.57 -11.80 -1.02
N ALA A 53 6.01 -10.67 -1.57
CA ALA A 53 7.23 -9.99 -1.13
C ALA A 53 7.14 -9.49 0.32
N LEU A 54 6.01 -8.88 0.71
CA LEU A 54 5.77 -8.40 2.09
C LEU A 54 5.71 -9.56 3.08
N GLN A 55 5.05 -10.66 2.74
CA GLN A 55 5.01 -11.88 3.57
C GLN A 55 6.41 -12.48 3.75
N LYS A 56 7.21 -12.53 2.68
CA LYS A 56 8.60 -12.98 2.76
C LYS A 56 9.43 -12.08 3.69
N ALA A 57 9.29 -10.76 3.58
CA ALA A 57 9.97 -9.81 4.46
C ALA A 57 9.58 -10.01 5.93
N LYS A 58 8.29 -10.20 6.22
CA LYS A 58 7.77 -10.52 7.56
C LYS A 58 8.44 -11.78 8.14
N ASN A 59 8.52 -12.85 7.36
CA ASN A 59 9.12 -14.10 7.80
C ASN A 59 10.63 -13.96 8.08
N LEU A 60 11.33 -13.17 7.25
CA LEU A 60 12.75 -12.86 7.48
C LEU A 60 12.96 -12.10 8.80
N ILE A 61 12.14 -11.09 9.10
CA ILE A 61 12.20 -10.34 10.36
C ILE A 61 12.01 -11.29 11.56
N LEU A 62 11.05 -12.19 11.49
CA LEU A 62 10.79 -13.17 12.56
C LEU A 62 11.96 -14.14 12.77
N SER A 63 12.70 -14.48 11.70
CA SER A 63 13.88 -15.35 11.80
C SER A 63 15.14 -14.67 12.35
N LEU A 64 15.14 -13.33 12.41
CA LEU A 64 16.24 -12.53 12.98
C LEU A 64 16.08 -12.29 14.50
N ASN A 65 14.89 -12.57 15.04
CA ASN A 65 14.55 -12.43 16.46
C ASN A 65 14.54 -13.78 17.17
#